data_AF-A0A1Y3AZ95-F1
#
_entry.id   AF-A0A1Y3AZ95-F1
#
_cell.length_a   1.000
_cell.length_b   1.000
_cell.length_c   1.000
_cell.angle_alpha   90.00
_cell.angle_beta   90.00
_cell.angle_gamma   90.00
#
_symmetry.space_group_name_H-M   'P 1'
#
loop_
_entity.id
_entity.type
_entity.pdbx_description
1 polymer ?
#
loop_
_entity_poly.entity_id
_entity_poly.type
_entity_poly.pdbx_seq_one_letter_code
_entity_poly.pdbx_strand_id
1 'polypeptide(L)'
;LDCIVKPPDVNGESYERYQTEKSNVLASLKYRAKLVADTFNMIPGIKSNKVAGAMYAFPQIDLPKKAKEKAAELGQKADFFYAMNLLETTGICVVPGSGFGQIPGTYHFRTTILPQNEKLELMMKKFKDFHQNFMEQYS
;
A
#
# COMPACT_ATOMS: atom_id res chain seq x y z
N LEU A 1 12.89 -22.28 13.19
CA LEU A 1 13.64 -21.05 13.55
C LEU A 1 15.14 -21.18 13.31
N ASP A 2 15.74 -22.37 13.52
CA ASP A 2 17.19 -22.61 13.43
C ASP A 2 17.88 -21.98 12.20
N CYS A 3 17.37 -22.21 10.99
CA CYS A 3 17.97 -21.67 9.75
C CYS A 3 17.84 -20.14 9.58
N ILE A 4 16.89 -19.48 10.25
CA ILE A 4 16.71 -18.02 10.15
C ILE A 4 17.68 -17.29 11.08
N VAL A 5 18.02 -17.90 12.22
CA VAL A 5 18.92 -17.33 13.24
C VAL A 5 20.38 -17.77 13.08
N LYS A 6 20.65 -18.74 12.20
CA LYS A 6 21.99 -19.24 11.83
C LYS A 6 22.21 -19.14 10.32
N PRO A 7 22.55 -17.95 9.78
CA PRO A 7 22.91 -17.82 8.37
C PRO A 7 24.22 -18.59 8.06
N PRO A 8 24.55 -18.82 6.77
CA PRO A 8 25.81 -19.47 6.39
C PRO A 8 27.04 -18.80 7.02
N ASP A 9 28.02 -19.62 7.41
CA ASP A 9 29.32 -19.16 7.90
C ASP A 9 30.03 -18.33 6.84
N VAL A 10 30.74 -17.26 7.22
CA VAL A 10 31.47 -16.38 6.28
C VAL A 10 32.51 -17.11 5.44
N ASN A 11 32.99 -18.27 5.90
CA ASN A 11 33.93 -19.13 5.17
C ASN A 11 33.24 -20.31 4.47
N GLY A 12 31.91 -20.40 4.54
CA GLY A 12 31.13 -21.50 3.97
C GLY A 12 30.84 -21.32 2.48
N GLU A 13 30.76 -22.43 1.74
CA GLU A 13 30.56 -22.44 0.27
C GLU A 13 29.33 -21.67 -0.20
N SER A 14 28.28 -21.60 0.62
CA SER A 14 27.01 -20.92 0.28
C SER A 14 26.93 -19.45 0.70
N TYR A 15 27.94 -18.92 1.40
CA TYR A 15 27.89 -17.57 1.98
C TYR A 15 27.71 -16.47 0.94
N GLU A 16 28.58 -16.43 -0.07
CA GLU A 16 28.56 -15.40 -1.11
C GLU A 16 27.23 -15.38 -1.87
N ARG A 17 26.73 -16.58 -2.19
CA ARG A 17 25.42 -16.73 -2.83
C ARG A 17 24.29 -16.22 -1.94
N TYR A 18 24.29 -16.59 -0.66
CA TYR A 18 23.30 -16.14 0.31
C TYR A 18 23.31 -14.61 0.48
N GLN A 19 24.49 -13.99 0.62
CA GLN A 19 24.60 -12.52 0.75
C GLN A 19 24.10 -11.81 -0.49
N THR A 20 24.43 -12.33 -1.68
CA THR A 20 23.96 -11.80 -2.96
C THR A 20 22.44 -11.88 -3.06
N GLU A 21 21.85 -13.05 -2.82
CA GLU A 21 20.39 -13.26 -2.88
C GLU A 21 19.66 -12.35 -1.88
N LYS A 22 20.14 -12.30 -0.63
CA LYS A 22 19.58 -11.44 0.42
C LYS A 22 19.64 -9.96 0.04
N SER A 23 20.80 -9.48 -0.41
CA SER A 23 21.01 -8.08 -0.76
C SER A 23 20.14 -7.67 -1.95
N ASN A 24 19.99 -8.55 -2.95
CA ASN A 24 19.12 -8.32 -4.10
C ASN A 24 17.65 -8.23 -3.70
N VAL A 25 17.17 -9.11 -2.82
CA VAL A 25 15.80 -9.06 -2.29
C VAL A 25 15.56 -7.75 -1.54
N LEU A 26 16.47 -7.37 -0.64
CA LEU A 26 16.35 -6.13 0.13
C LEU A 26 16.39 -4.88 -0.76
N ALA A 27 17.26 -4.85 -1.77
CA ALA A 27 17.34 -3.76 -2.74
C ALA A 27 16.05 -3.63 -3.56
N SER A 28 15.50 -4.76 -4.02
CA SER A 28 14.22 -4.80 -4.74
C SER A 28 13.06 -4.29 -3.87
N LEU A 29 12.99 -4.68 -2.59
CA LEU A 29 11.97 -4.19 -1.66
C LEU A 29 12.12 -2.70 -1.38
N LYS A 30 13.35 -2.21 -1.19
CA LYS A 30 13.64 -0.78 -0.99
C LYS A 30 13.19 0.06 -2.19
N TYR A 31 13.45 -0.43 -3.42
CA TYR A 31 12.99 0.22 -4.64
C TYR A 31 11.46 0.31 -4.69
N ARG A 32 10.75 -0.81 -4.48
CA ARG A 32 9.28 -0.86 -4.50
C ARG A 32 8.65 -0.02 -3.39
N ALA A 33 9.24 -0.03 -2.20
CA ALA A 33 8.84 0.82 -1.08
C ALA A 33 8.86 2.31 -1.44
N LYS A 34 9.94 2.77 -2.10
CA LYS A 34 10.06 4.13 -2.58
C LYS A 34 9.05 4.43 -3.70
N LEU A 35 8.98 3.57 -4.72
CA LEU A 35 8.06 3.73 -5.84
C LEU A 35 6.61 3.89 -5.38
N VAL A 36 6.13 3.02 -4.48
CA VAL A 36 4.75 3.08 -3.95
C VAL A 36 4.50 4.37 -3.18
N ALA A 37 5.38 4.73 -2.25
CA ALA A 37 5.21 5.95 -1.45
C ALA A 37 5.24 7.22 -2.31
N ASP A 38 6.17 7.30 -3.26
CA ASP A 38 6.28 8.44 -4.17
C ASP A 38 5.05 8.54 -5.07
N THR A 39 4.60 7.42 -5.64
CA THR A 39 3.44 7.40 -6.54
C THR A 39 2.17 7.86 -5.83
N PHE A 40 1.93 7.40 -4.60
CA PHE A 40 0.80 7.88 -3.81
C PHE A 40 0.88 9.37 -3.50
N ASN A 41 2.08 9.89 -3.17
CA ASN A 41 2.27 11.31 -2.91
C ASN A 41 2.13 12.20 -4.16
N MET A 42 2.11 11.62 -5.36
CA MET A 42 1.81 12.35 -6.61
C MET A 42 0.30 12.43 -6.91
N ILE A 43 -0.55 11.70 -6.17
CA ILE A 43 -1.99 11.70 -6.36
C ILE A 43 -2.60 12.76 -5.42
N PRO A 44 -3.31 13.79 -5.94
CA PRO A 44 -3.97 14.79 -5.11
C PRO A 44 -4.94 14.15 -4.11
N GLY A 45 -4.94 14.63 -2.86
CA GLY A 45 -5.80 14.06 -1.80
C GLY A 45 -5.28 12.76 -1.19
N ILE A 46 -4.05 12.34 -1.52
CA ILE A 46 -3.36 11.22 -0.86
C ILE A 46 -2.03 11.69 -0.29
N LYS A 47 -1.73 11.23 0.93
CA LYS A 47 -0.44 11.41 1.58
C LYS A 47 0.08 10.08 2.10
N SER A 48 1.25 9.65 1.64
CA SER A 48 1.94 8.46 2.12
C SER A 48 3.25 8.81 2.81
N ASN A 49 3.42 8.31 4.03
CA ASN A 49 4.72 8.35 4.68
C ASN A 49 5.73 7.47 3.94
N LYS A 50 7.02 7.75 4.15
CA LYS A 50 8.11 6.86 3.69
C LYS A 50 7.95 5.49 4.35
N VAL A 51 7.97 4.43 3.53
CA VAL A 51 8.04 3.06 4.01
C VAL A 51 9.48 2.75 4.40
N ALA A 52 9.81 2.93 5.69
CA ALA A 52 11.16 2.74 6.21
C ALA A 52 11.55 1.26 6.43
N GLY A 53 10.56 0.36 6.49
CA GLY A 53 10.75 -1.08 6.72
C GLY A 53 9.43 -1.84 6.59
N ALA A 54 9.46 -3.13 6.95
CA ALA A 54 8.36 -4.08 6.73
C ALA A 54 7.95 -4.16 5.24
N MET A 55 6.68 -4.45 4.97
CA MET A 55 6.16 -4.73 3.62
C MET A 55 4.92 -3.91 3.25
N TYR A 56 4.60 -2.87 4.03
CA TYR A 56 3.32 -2.16 3.92
C TYR A 56 3.48 -0.65 3.83
N ALA A 57 2.66 -0.04 2.98
CA ALA A 57 2.38 1.39 3.00
C ALA A 57 1.02 1.63 3.69
N PHE A 58 0.87 2.80 4.33
CA PHE A 58 -0.38 3.20 4.99
C PHE A 58 -0.76 4.64 4.60
N PRO A 59 -1.19 4.88 3.35
CA PRO A 59 -1.51 6.22 2.89
C PRO A 59 -2.78 6.74 3.57
N GLN A 60 -2.77 8.03 3.89
CA GLN A 60 -3.95 8.80 4.25
C GLN A 60 -4.66 9.25 2.97
N ILE A 61 -6.00 9.22 2.99
CA ILE A 61 -6.86 9.75 1.94
C ILE A 61 -7.75 10.84 2.51
N ASP A 62 -7.78 11.98 1.83
CA ASP A 62 -8.68 13.08 2.13
C ASP A 62 -10.02 12.85 1.41
N LEU A 63 -10.94 12.15 2.09
CA LEU A 63 -12.23 11.79 1.51
C LEU A 63 -13.23 12.98 1.48
N PRO A 64 -13.90 13.22 0.34
CA PRO A 64 -14.93 14.26 0.20
C PRO A 64 -16.10 14.09 1.16
N LYS A 65 -16.82 15.19 1.43
CA LYS A 65 -17.98 15.17 2.34
C LYS A 65 -19.07 14.21 1.85
N LYS A 66 -19.41 14.25 0.55
CA LYS A 66 -20.45 13.38 -0.02
C LYS A 66 -20.08 11.90 0.07
N ALA A 67 -18.81 11.53 -0.09
CA ALA A 67 -18.35 10.16 0.09
C ALA A 67 -18.55 9.68 1.54
N LYS A 68 -18.24 10.54 2.51
CA LYS A 68 -18.42 10.24 3.95
C LYS A 68 -19.90 10.13 4.33
N GLU A 69 -20.74 11.02 3.81
CA GLU A 69 -22.19 10.97 3.99
C GLU A 69 -22.77 9.70 3.36
N LYS A 70 -22.34 9.35 2.15
CA LYS A 70 -22.78 8.13 1.48
C LYS A 70 -22.40 6.87 2.23
N ALA A 71 -21.17 6.81 2.75
CA ALA A 71 -20.74 5.72 3.61
C ALA A 71 -21.62 5.61 4.87
N ALA A 72 -21.96 6.75 5.50
CA ALA A 72 -22.82 6.77 6.69
C ALA A 72 -24.25 6.29 6.40
N GLU A 73 -24.84 6.68 5.26
CA GLU A 73 -26.15 6.17 4.82
C GLU A 73 -26.16 4.64 4.67
N LEU A 74 -25.04 4.06 4.25
CA LEU A 74 -24.87 2.61 4.10
C LEU A 74 -24.48 1.90 5.40
N GLY A 75 -24.35 2.64 6.51
CA GLY A 75 -23.87 2.09 7.78
C GLY A 75 -22.39 1.68 7.76
N GLN A 76 -21.60 2.24 6.84
CA GLN A 76 -20.20 1.89 6.62
C GLN A 76 -19.24 2.97 7.14
N LYS A 77 -18.00 2.57 7.46
CA LYS A 77 -16.90 3.52 7.66
C LYS A 77 -16.46 4.06 6.29
N ALA A 78 -16.05 5.33 6.22
CA ALA A 78 -15.74 5.97 4.94
C ALA A 78 -14.54 5.34 4.20
N ASP A 79 -13.53 4.86 4.94
CA ASP A 79 -12.41 4.13 4.35
C ASP A 79 -12.78 2.73 3.87
N PHE A 80 -13.70 2.03 4.55
CA PHE A 80 -14.28 0.79 4.09
C PHE A 80 -15.06 1.00 2.79
N PHE A 81 -15.89 2.05 2.73
CA PHE A 81 -16.60 2.42 1.52
C PHE A 81 -15.65 2.67 0.34
N TYR A 82 -14.58 3.43 0.56
CA TYR A 82 -13.54 3.65 -0.45
C TYR A 82 -12.87 2.35 -0.90
N ALA A 83 -12.46 1.50 0.06
CA ALA A 83 -11.79 0.22 -0.22
C ALA A 83 -12.68 -0.75 -1.01
N MET A 84 -13.99 -0.80 -0.71
CA MET A 84 -14.95 -1.61 -1.46
C MET A 84 -15.14 -1.11 -2.89
N ASN A 85 -15.29 0.21 -3.08
CA ASN A 85 -15.40 0.78 -4.41
C ASN A 85 -14.12 0.52 -5.25
N LEU A 86 -12.94 0.61 -4.63
CA LEU A 86 -11.68 0.27 -5.28
C LEU A 86 -11.67 -1.19 -5.74
N LEU A 87 -12.07 -2.11 -4.86
CA LEU A 87 -12.13 -3.54 -5.15
C LEU A 87 -13.09 -3.83 -6.29
N GLU A 88 -14.34 -3.34 -6.21
CA GLU A 88 -15.38 -3.60 -7.20
C GLU A 88 -15.05 -3.02 -8.57
N THR A 89 -14.37 -1.87 -8.62
CA THR A 89 -14.02 -1.21 -9.88
C THR A 89 -12.77 -1.78 -10.54
N THR A 90 -11.76 -2.17 -9.75
CA THR A 90 -10.42 -2.44 -10.28
C THR A 90 -9.91 -3.87 -10.03
N GLY A 91 -10.54 -4.59 -9.09
CA GLY A 91 -10.05 -5.84 -8.53
C GLY A 91 -8.93 -5.66 -7.49
N ILE A 92 -8.54 -4.44 -7.14
CA ILE A 92 -7.48 -4.17 -6.16
C ILE A 92 -8.07 -4.27 -4.76
N CYS A 93 -7.64 -5.27 -4.00
CA CYS A 93 -8.05 -5.46 -2.61
C CYS A 93 -7.03 -4.82 -1.65
N VAL A 94 -7.49 -3.83 -0.88
CA VAL A 94 -6.73 -3.18 0.20
C VAL A 94 -7.46 -3.37 1.53
N VAL A 95 -6.75 -3.19 2.64
CA VAL A 95 -7.39 -3.25 3.97
C VAL A 95 -7.70 -1.82 4.43
N PRO A 96 -8.95 -1.48 4.77
CA PRO A 96 -9.31 -0.13 5.22
C PRO A 96 -8.67 0.19 6.59
N GLY A 97 -8.34 1.47 6.80
CA GLY A 97 -7.67 1.98 7.99
C GLY A 97 -8.42 1.72 9.30
N SER A 98 -9.75 1.68 9.22
CA SER A 98 -10.67 1.40 10.33
C SER A 98 -10.44 0.03 10.98
N GLY A 99 -9.84 -0.92 10.26
CA GLY A 99 -9.42 -2.22 10.82
C GLY A 99 -8.17 -2.16 11.72
N PHE A 100 -7.42 -1.05 11.70
CA PHE A 100 -6.16 -0.89 12.44
C PHE A 100 -6.24 0.13 13.58
N GLY A 101 -7.32 0.91 13.64
CA GLY A 101 -7.37 2.14 14.41
C GLY A 101 -6.65 3.28 13.69
N GLN A 102 -7.19 4.48 13.80
CA GLN A 102 -6.65 5.70 13.21
C GLN A 102 -7.17 6.93 13.97
N ILE A 103 -6.51 8.07 13.79
CA ILE A 103 -6.94 9.32 14.43
C ILE A 103 -8.36 9.67 13.94
N PRO A 104 -9.31 10.02 14.82
CA PRO A 104 -10.65 10.42 14.41
C PRO A 104 -10.63 11.53 13.35
N GLY A 105 -11.42 11.36 12.30
CA GLY A 105 -11.48 12.29 11.17
C GLY A 105 -10.43 12.07 10.08
N THR A 106 -9.48 11.15 10.29
CA THR A 106 -8.53 10.69 9.26
C THR A 106 -8.96 9.34 8.69
N TYR A 107 -8.58 9.07 7.44
CA TYR A 107 -8.96 7.86 6.71
C TYR A 107 -7.74 7.31 5.99
N HIS A 108 -7.54 6.00 6.08
CA HIS A 108 -6.36 5.34 5.53
C HIS A 108 -6.72 4.02 4.87
N PHE A 109 -5.74 3.43 4.19
CA PHE A 109 -5.76 2.03 3.81
C PHE A 109 -4.35 1.45 3.91
N ARG A 110 -4.26 0.14 4.11
CA ARG A 110 -3.00 -0.60 4.04
C ARG A 110 -2.89 -1.29 2.69
N THR A 111 -1.76 -1.09 2.01
CA THR A 111 -1.38 -1.83 0.80
C THR A 111 0.02 -2.42 0.91
N THR A 112 0.34 -3.38 0.05
CA THR A 112 1.62 -4.11 0.06
C THR A 112 2.59 -3.58 -0.99
N ILE A 113 3.90 -3.70 -0.72
CA ILE A 113 4.98 -3.42 -1.70
C ILE A 113 5.45 -4.68 -2.43
N LEU A 114 4.74 -5.80 -2.23
CA LEU A 114 5.15 -7.14 -2.64
C LEU A 114 4.91 -7.50 -4.12
N PRO A 115 4.00 -6.87 -4.88
CA PRO A 115 3.89 -7.13 -6.30
C PRO A 115 5.22 -6.92 -7.04
N GLN A 116 5.42 -7.68 -8.11
CA GLN A 116 6.53 -7.48 -9.06
C GLN A 116 6.37 -6.11 -9.75
N ASN A 117 7.47 -5.48 -10.16
CA ASN A 117 7.49 -4.10 -10.65
C ASN A 117 6.42 -3.81 -11.72
N GLU A 118 6.32 -4.64 -12.77
CA GLU A 118 5.33 -4.46 -13.84
C GLU A 118 3.88 -4.50 -13.33
N LYS A 119 3.59 -5.44 -12.42
CA LYS A 119 2.26 -5.54 -11.79
C LYS A 119 2.00 -4.38 -10.83
N LEU A 120 3.03 -3.90 -10.16
CA LEU A 120 2.96 -2.78 -9.24
C LEU A 120 2.64 -1.48 -10.00
N GLU A 121 3.31 -1.24 -11.12
CA GLU A 121 3.03 -0.09 -12.00
C GLU A 121 1.61 -0.15 -12.57
N LEU A 122 1.17 -1.32 -13.05
CA LEU A 122 -0.21 -1.52 -13.50
C LEU A 122 -1.23 -1.27 -12.38
N MET A 123 -0.96 -1.77 -11.17
CA MET A 123 -1.80 -1.55 -9.99
C MET A 123 -1.87 -0.06 -9.65
N MET A 124 -0.74 0.65 -9.66
CA MET A 124 -0.70 2.09 -9.39
C MET A 124 -1.46 2.91 -10.43
N LYS A 125 -1.35 2.55 -11.72
CA LYS A 125 -2.14 3.20 -12.78
C LYS A 125 -3.63 3.02 -12.55
N LYS A 126 -4.09 1.77 -12.36
CA LYS A 126 -5.50 1.47 -12.08
C LYS A 126 -6.01 2.18 -10.83
N PHE A 127 -5.18 2.23 -9.77
CA PHE A 127 -5.51 2.93 -8.54
C PHE A 127 -5.70 4.43 -8.79
N LYS A 128 -4.78 5.07 -9.53
CA LYS A 128 -4.87 6.49 -9.86
C LYS A 128 -6.15 6.80 -10.64
N ASP A 129 -6.41 6.04 -11.70
CA ASP A 129 -7.59 6.19 -12.55
C ASP A 129 -8.88 6.05 -11.71
N PHE A 130 -8.95 5.04 -10.83
CA PHE A 130 -10.05 4.87 -9.87
C PHE A 130 -10.19 6.06 -8.92
N HIS A 131 -9.08 6.48 -8.30
CA HIS A 131 -9.12 7.55 -7.31
C HIS A 131 -9.64 8.85 -7.90
N GLN A 132 -9.20 9.22 -9.10
CA GLN A 132 -9.67 10.42 -9.79
C GLN A 132 -11.18 10.37 -10.04
N ASN A 133 -11.68 9.25 -10.61
CA ASN A 133 -13.10 9.06 -10.87
C ASN A 133 -13.94 9.08 -9.58
N PHE A 134 -13.46 8.43 -8.52
CA PHE A 134 -14.11 8.44 -7.21
C PHE A 134 -14.19 9.86 -6.65
N MET A 135 -13.10 10.63 -6.75
CA MET A 135 -13.09 12.01 -6.29
C MET A 135 -14.06 12.86 -7.10
N GLU A 136 -14.10 12.75 -8.43
CA GLU A 136 -15.06 13.48 -9.27
C GLU A 136 -16.52 13.15 -8.93
N GLN A 137 -16.82 11.87 -8.68
CA GLN A 137 -18.17 11.42 -8.34
C GLN A 137 -18.68 11.98 -7.00
N TYR A 138 -17.78 12.16 -6.02
CA TYR A 138 -18.13 12.52 -4.65
C TYR A 138 -17.66 13.91 -4.19
N SER A 139 -17.01 14.68 -5.05
CA SER A 139 -16.66 16.09 -4.78
C SER A 139 -17.89 16.98 -4.77
#